data_AF-A0A6B2G607-F1
#
_entry.id   AF-A0A6B2G607-F1
#
_cell.length_a   1.000
_cell.length_b   1.000
_cell.length_c   1.000
_cell.angle_alpha   90.00
_cell.angle_beta   90.00
_cell.angle_gamma   90.00
#
_symmetry.space_group_name_H-M   'P 1'
#
loop_
_entity.id
_entity.type
_entity.pdbx_description
1 polymer ?
#
loop_
_entity_poly.entity_id
_entity_poly.type
_entity_poly.pdbx_seq_one_letter_code
_entity_poly.pdbx_strand_id
1 'polypeptide(L)'
;ESDFNGILDKTKYYSLKNYVHFHYFPKTPAIIMNALYLSETKGYDDVEAYIKVGNPSVYNQVFDTYINKAYIEKSIGLYDSLSAMRRFLIGLDEPILTHKLRAKFILAQKLNNTLALYSNIKKLPPANRDTLCIIIDHIQYMSK
;
A
#
# COMPACT_ATOMS: atom_id res chain seq x y z
N GLU A 1 23.21 37.81 -6.93
CA GLU A 1 22.91 36.88 -5.82
C GLU A 1 21.50 37.10 -5.32
N SER A 2 20.57 36.25 -5.74
CA SER A 2 19.32 35.98 -5.01
C SER A 2 18.67 34.75 -5.64
N ASP A 3 19.32 33.60 -5.48
CA ASP A 3 18.69 32.30 -5.77
C ASP A 3 17.67 32.02 -4.66
N PHE A 4 16.42 32.37 -4.94
CA PHE A 4 15.28 31.99 -4.12
C PHE A 4 15.06 30.49 -4.27
N ASN A 5 15.65 29.75 -3.34
CA ASN A 5 15.26 28.46 -2.80
C ASN A 5 14.13 27.75 -3.53
N GLY A 6 14.50 26.68 -4.25
CA GLY A 6 13.57 25.73 -4.82
C GLY A 6 12.55 25.25 -3.79
N ILE A 7 11.28 25.53 -4.08
CA ILE A 7 10.16 24.83 -3.49
C ILE A 7 10.25 23.40 -4.02
N LEU A 8 10.97 22.54 -3.31
CA LEU A 8 10.77 21.11 -3.41
C LEU A 8 9.31 20.85 -3.03
N ASP A 9 8.51 20.50 -4.03
CA ASP A 9 7.17 19.95 -3.94
C ASP A 9 7.19 18.71 -3.03
N LYS A 10 7.05 18.92 -1.71
CA LYS A 10 7.10 17.89 -0.66
C LYS A 10 5.96 16.86 -0.76
N THR A 11 5.08 17.00 -1.74
CA THR A 11 3.87 16.19 -1.93
C THR A 11 4.05 15.00 -2.87
N LYS A 12 5.23 14.80 -3.48
CA LYS A 12 5.29 13.87 -4.64
C LYS A 12 5.68 12.42 -4.34
N TYR A 13 6.43 12.14 -3.27
CA TYR A 13 6.89 10.77 -2.97
C TYR A 13 7.13 10.58 -1.47
N TYR A 14 6.73 9.43 -0.92
CA TYR A 14 7.01 9.06 0.47
C TYR A 14 7.36 7.58 0.62
N SER A 15 8.10 7.27 1.68
CA SER A 15 8.56 5.90 1.94
C SER A 15 7.59 5.11 2.80
N LEU A 16 7.35 3.85 2.46
CA LEU A 16 6.47 2.95 3.19
C LEU A 16 6.84 2.86 4.69
N LYS A 17 8.15 2.87 4.99
CA LYS A 17 8.68 2.78 6.36
C LYS A 17 8.25 3.95 7.27
N ASN A 18 7.87 5.09 6.68
CA ASN A 18 7.44 6.27 7.45
C ASN A 18 6.02 6.12 8.00
N TYR A 19 5.26 5.12 7.55
CA TYR A 19 3.86 4.92 7.90
C TYR A 19 3.63 3.62 8.68
N VAL A 20 4.68 3.03 9.25
CA VAL A 20 4.59 1.81 10.06
C VAL A 20 5.14 2.08 11.46
N HIS A 21 4.54 1.48 12.48
CA HIS A 21 5.04 1.64 13.84
C HIS A 21 6.35 0.87 14.06
N PHE A 22 7.35 1.52 14.66
CA PHE A 22 8.67 0.91 14.86
C PHE A 22 8.64 -0.32 15.77
N HIS A 23 7.75 -0.37 16.76
CA HIS A 23 7.68 -1.48 17.73
C HIS A 23 6.61 -2.55 17.45
N TYR A 24 5.57 -2.26 16.65
CA TYR A 24 4.47 -3.21 16.45
C TYR A 24 4.62 -3.98 15.15
N PHE A 25 4.31 -5.28 15.20
CA PHE A 25 4.17 -6.13 14.02
C PHE A 25 2.69 -6.49 13.83
N PRO A 26 2.25 -6.68 12.58
CA PRO A 26 3.01 -6.56 11.33
C PRO A 26 3.35 -5.10 10.97
N LYS A 27 4.45 -4.88 10.23
CA LYS A 27 4.87 -3.55 9.76
C LYS A 27 4.03 -3.10 8.55
N THR A 28 2.77 -2.80 8.79
CA THR A 28 1.82 -2.42 7.75
C THR A 28 1.13 -1.09 8.06
N PRO A 29 1.07 -0.15 7.09
CA PRO A 29 0.36 1.11 7.26
C PRO A 29 -1.12 0.95 7.60
N ALA A 30 -1.62 1.80 8.50
CA ALA A 30 -3.02 1.77 8.92
C ALA A 30 -3.99 2.00 7.76
N ILE A 31 -3.59 2.77 6.73
CA ILE A 31 -4.43 3.01 5.52
C ILE A 31 -4.66 1.73 4.73
N ILE A 32 -3.69 0.82 4.72
CA ILE A 32 -3.84 -0.49 4.11
C ILE A 32 -4.73 -1.34 5.01
N MET A 33 -4.38 -1.46 6.31
CA MET A 33 -5.16 -2.28 7.25
C MET A 33 -6.66 -1.92 7.28
N ASN A 34 -6.99 -0.62 7.30
CA ASN A 34 -8.38 -0.16 7.30
C ASN A 34 -9.12 -0.54 6.01
N ALA A 35 -8.47 -0.39 4.85
CA ALA A 35 -9.09 -0.69 3.57
C ALA A 35 -9.31 -2.20 3.40
N LEU A 36 -8.36 -3.03 3.84
CA LEU A 36 -8.51 -4.49 3.84
C LEU A 36 -9.60 -4.94 4.81
N TYR A 37 -9.64 -4.40 6.02
CA TYR A 37 -10.71 -4.69 6.98
C TYR A 37 -12.10 -4.35 6.40
N LEU A 38 -12.24 -3.20 5.73
CA LEU A 38 -13.51 -2.82 5.11
C LEU A 38 -13.88 -3.72 3.93
N SER A 39 -12.92 -4.17 3.12
CA SER A 39 -13.23 -5.11 2.03
C SER A 39 -13.64 -6.46 2.58
N GLU A 40 -13.02 -6.98 3.63
CA GLU A 40 -13.45 -8.25 4.26
C GLU A 40 -14.84 -8.14 4.89
N THR A 41 -15.14 -7.02 5.54
CA THR A 41 -16.39 -6.89 6.32
C THR A 41 -17.59 -6.38 5.51
N LYS A 42 -17.36 -5.64 4.42
CA LYS A 42 -18.43 -5.02 3.63
C LYS A 42 -18.36 -5.34 2.14
N GLY A 43 -17.21 -5.81 1.66
CA GLY A 43 -16.94 -6.03 0.23
C GLY A 43 -16.69 -7.48 -0.14
N TYR A 44 -16.86 -8.44 0.78
CA TYR A 44 -16.56 -9.86 0.53
C TYR A 44 -17.31 -10.39 -0.70
N ASP A 45 -18.61 -10.12 -0.76
CA ASP A 45 -19.48 -10.52 -1.88
C ASP A 45 -19.54 -9.48 -3.01
N ASP A 46 -18.79 -8.38 -2.89
CA ASP A 46 -18.77 -7.30 -3.88
C ASP A 46 -17.70 -7.56 -4.94
N VAL A 47 -18.13 -8.14 -6.05
CA VAL A 47 -17.27 -8.41 -7.22
C VAL A 47 -16.61 -7.16 -7.80
N GLU A 48 -17.12 -5.97 -7.50
CA GLU A 48 -16.56 -4.70 -7.96
C GLU A 48 -15.63 -4.03 -6.93
N ALA A 49 -15.43 -4.58 -5.73
CA ALA A 49 -14.70 -3.93 -4.63
C ALA A 49 -13.33 -3.38 -5.07
N TYR A 50 -12.55 -4.17 -5.81
CA TYR A 50 -11.22 -3.80 -6.31
C TYR A 50 -11.20 -3.10 -7.67
N ILE A 51 -12.36 -3.00 -8.34
CA ILE A 51 -12.50 -2.43 -9.67
C ILE A 51 -13.06 -1.01 -9.56
N LYS A 52 -14.18 -0.86 -8.86
CA LYS A 52 -14.89 0.40 -8.72
C LYS A 52 -14.06 1.43 -7.97
N VAL A 53 -14.10 2.65 -8.47
CA VAL A 53 -13.37 3.80 -7.90
C VAL A 53 -14.34 4.57 -7.01
N GLY A 54 -13.90 4.91 -5.79
CA GLY A 54 -14.62 5.82 -4.91
C GLY A 54 -14.69 7.26 -5.43
N ASN A 55 -15.36 8.13 -4.68
CA ASN A 55 -15.46 9.55 -4.98
C ASN A 55 -14.07 10.23 -4.87
N PRO A 56 -13.56 10.86 -5.95
CA PRO A 56 -12.25 11.53 -5.95
C PRO A 56 -12.06 12.59 -4.89
N SER A 57 -13.10 13.36 -4.56
CA SER A 57 -13.00 14.36 -3.49
C SER A 57 -12.72 13.69 -2.15
N VAL A 58 -13.45 12.61 -1.86
CA VAL A 58 -13.38 11.89 -0.58
C VAL A 58 -12.07 11.14 -0.45
N TYR A 59 -11.71 10.27 -1.41
CA TYR A 59 -10.51 9.45 -1.24
C TYR A 59 -9.21 10.26 -1.29
N ASN A 60 -9.18 11.41 -2.00
CA ASN A 60 -8.03 12.31 -1.96
C ASN A 60 -7.93 13.00 -0.59
N GLN A 61 -9.05 13.46 -0.02
CA GLN A 61 -9.06 14.03 1.33
C GLN A 61 -8.58 13.02 2.39
N VAL A 62 -9.03 11.76 2.30
CA VAL A 62 -8.58 10.67 3.18
C VAL A 62 -7.07 10.45 3.02
N PHE A 63 -6.60 10.34 1.78
CA PHE A 63 -5.19 10.19 1.48
C PHE A 63 -4.36 11.36 2.04
N ASP A 64 -4.72 12.61 1.74
CA ASP A 64 -3.98 13.79 2.19
C ASP A 64 -3.97 13.91 3.71
N THR A 65 -5.09 13.59 4.36
CA THR A 65 -5.18 13.54 5.83
C THR A 65 -4.24 12.48 6.40
N TYR A 66 -4.21 11.29 5.79
CA TYR A 66 -3.34 10.20 6.22
C TYR A 66 -1.86 10.52 6.01
N ILE A 67 -1.48 11.06 4.86
CA ILE A 67 -0.09 11.44 4.56
C ILE A 67 0.42 12.48 5.56
N ASN A 68 -0.40 13.47 5.92
CA ASN A 68 0.02 14.55 6.80
C ASN A 68 -0.09 14.22 8.29
N LYS A 69 -1.07 13.38 8.69
CA LYS A 69 -1.43 13.17 10.10
C LYS A 69 -1.41 11.72 10.57
N ALA A 70 -1.14 10.76 9.67
CA ALA A 70 -1.26 9.32 9.93
C ALA A 70 -2.62 8.92 10.53
N TYR A 71 -3.69 9.60 10.10
CA TYR A 71 -5.05 9.45 10.64
C TYR A 71 -6.04 9.06 9.54
N ILE A 72 -7.03 8.24 9.92
CA ILE A 72 -8.10 7.76 9.04
C ILE A 72 -9.43 7.94 9.79
N GLU A 73 -10.40 8.56 9.14
CA GLU A 73 -11.74 8.68 9.69
C GLU A 73 -12.48 7.35 9.68
N LYS A 74 -13.20 7.04 10.76
CA LYS A 74 -13.87 5.74 10.92
C LYS A 74 -15.06 5.52 9.96
N SER A 75 -15.62 6.59 9.40
CA SER A 75 -16.87 6.55 8.62
C SER A 75 -16.68 6.51 7.10
N ILE A 76 -15.49 6.15 6.61
CA ILE A 76 -15.20 6.14 5.17
C ILE A 76 -15.88 4.94 4.50
N GLY A 77 -16.43 5.15 3.29
CA GLY A 77 -17.02 4.11 2.46
C GLY A 77 -16.00 3.11 1.93
N LEU A 78 -16.45 1.90 1.57
CA LEU A 78 -15.60 0.83 1.04
C LEU A 78 -14.75 1.28 -0.15
N TYR A 79 -15.38 1.78 -1.21
CA TYR A 79 -14.68 2.17 -2.45
C TYR A 79 -13.74 3.36 -2.23
N ASP A 80 -14.11 4.30 -1.36
CA ASP A 80 -13.26 5.43 -1.01
C ASP A 80 -12.01 4.97 -0.25
N SER A 81 -12.17 4.04 0.70
CA SER A 81 -11.04 3.46 1.44
C SER A 81 -10.12 2.65 0.53
N LEU A 82 -10.67 1.84 -0.38
CA LEU A 82 -9.88 1.07 -1.35
C LEU A 82 -9.18 1.96 -2.38
N SER A 83 -9.83 3.04 -2.83
CA SER A 83 -9.20 4.05 -3.69
C SER A 83 -8.09 4.83 -2.97
N ALA A 84 -8.29 5.19 -1.70
CA ALA A 84 -7.27 5.85 -0.89
C ALA A 84 -6.06 4.92 -0.66
N MET A 85 -6.29 3.63 -0.39
CA MET A 85 -5.24 2.62 -0.31
C MET A 85 -4.48 2.47 -1.64
N ARG A 86 -5.19 2.39 -2.77
CA ARG A 86 -4.55 2.31 -4.10
C ARG A 86 -3.69 3.54 -4.40
N ARG A 87 -4.22 4.73 -4.13
CA ARG A 87 -3.46 5.99 -4.23
C ARG A 87 -2.23 5.96 -3.33
N PHE A 88 -2.38 5.45 -2.11
CA PHE A 88 -1.26 5.30 -1.18
C PHE A 88 -0.15 4.39 -1.72
N LEU A 89 -0.50 3.25 -2.31
CA LEU A 89 0.50 2.32 -2.85
C LEU A 89 1.18 2.85 -4.12
N ILE A 90 0.46 3.60 -4.96
CA ILE A 90 0.98 4.19 -6.19
C ILE A 90 1.89 5.39 -5.89
N GLY A 91 1.60 6.15 -4.84
CA GLY A 91 2.37 7.34 -4.43
C GLY A 91 3.67 7.04 -3.68
N LEU A 92 4.01 5.78 -3.44
CA LEU A 92 5.26 5.40 -2.78
C LEU A 92 6.47 5.82 -3.63
N ASP A 93 7.54 6.27 -2.96
CA ASP A 93 8.83 6.56 -3.57
C ASP A 93 9.47 5.33 -4.26
N GLU A 94 9.16 4.15 -3.74
CA GLU A 94 9.58 2.86 -4.25
C GLU A 94 8.41 1.86 -4.15
N PRO A 95 8.17 1.00 -5.17
CA PRO A 95 7.10 0.00 -5.11
C PRO A 95 7.32 -0.98 -3.95
N ILE A 96 6.25 -1.64 -3.50
CA ILE A 96 6.31 -2.65 -2.42
C ILE A 96 7.41 -3.70 -2.68
N LEU A 97 7.59 -4.14 -3.94
CA LEU A 97 8.60 -5.13 -4.30
C LEU A 97 10.03 -4.58 -4.39
N THR A 98 10.25 -3.29 -4.18
CA THR A 98 11.50 -2.54 -4.35
C THR A 98 12.01 -2.53 -5.81
N HIS A 99 12.64 -1.44 -6.24
CA HIS A 99 13.31 -1.37 -7.53
C HIS A 99 14.44 -2.40 -7.62
N LYS A 100 15.18 -2.59 -6.51
CA LYS A 100 16.32 -3.51 -6.41
C LYS A 100 15.94 -4.98 -6.65
N LEU A 101 14.76 -5.41 -6.18
CA LEU A 101 14.34 -6.82 -6.27
C LEU A 101 13.37 -7.09 -7.41
N ARG A 102 12.78 -6.07 -8.05
CA ARG A 102 11.82 -6.22 -9.15
C ARG A 102 12.26 -7.21 -10.23
N ALA A 103 13.47 -7.04 -10.78
CA ALA A 103 13.99 -7.93 -11.82
C ALA A 103 14.15 -9.38 -11.33
N LYS A 104 14.51 -9.58 -10.06
CA LYS A 104 14.67 -10.90 -9.46
C LYS A 104 13.33 -11.60 -9.23
N PHE A 105 12.29 -10.86 -8.85
CA PHE A 105 10.92 -11.38 -8.76
C PHE A 105 10.41 -11.83 -10.14
N ILE A 106 10.60 -11.01 -11.18
CA ILE A 106 10.21 -11.34 -12.55
C ILE A 106 10.95 -12.58 -13.05
N LEU A 107 12.27 -12.66 -12.85
CA LEU A 107 13.05 -13.81 -13.27
C LEU A 107 12.63 -15.10 -12.54
N ALA A 108 12.44 -15.02 -11.22
CA ALA A 108 11.99 -16.16 -10.43
C ALA A 108 10.62 -16.68 -10.89
N GLN A 109 9.68 -15.77 -11.20
CA GLN A 109 8.37 -16.14 -11.74
C GLN A 109 8.48 -16.76 -13.14
N LYS A 110 9.26 -16.17 -14.05
CA LYS A 110 9.45 -16.71 -15.42
C LYS A 110 10.03 -18.12 -15.43
N LEU A 111 10.88 -18.44 -14.45
CA LEU A 111 11.50 -19.76 -14.29
C LEU A 111 10.66 -20.72 -13.44
N ASN A 112 9.45 -20.32 -12.99
CA ASN A 112 8.64 -21.06 -12.02
C ASN A 112 9.44 -21.51 -10.78
N ASN A 113 10.39 -20.69 -10.34
CA ASN A 113 11.32 -21.01 -9.27
C ASN A 113 10.80 -20.49 -7.93
N THR A 114 10.02 -21.31 -7.24
CA THR A 114 9.40 -20.97 -5.95
C THR A 114 10.42 -20.66 -4.86
N LEU A 115 11.54 -21.39 -4.82
CA LEU A 115 12.62 -21.12 -3.83
C LEU A 115 13.24 -19.74 -4.03
N ALA A 116 13.43 -19.32 -5.28
CA ALA A 116 13.91 -17.98 -5.61
C ALA A 116 12.89 -16.90 -5.21
N LEU A 117 11.59 -17.12 -5.42
CA LEU A 117 10.53 -16.22 -4.94
C LEU A 117 10.60 -16.05 -3.42
N TYR A 118 10.66 -17.15 -2.66
CA TYR A 118 10.80 -17.09 -1.20
C TYR A 118 12.07 -16.35 -0.76
N SER A 119 13.21 -16.60 -1.42
CA SER A 119 14.46 -15.89 -1.13
C SER A 119 14.33 -14.38 -1.39
N ASN A 120 13.63 -13.97 -2.45
CA ASN A 120 13.40 -12.57 -2.76
C ASN A 120 12.48 -11.90 -1.73
N ILE A 121 11.41 -12.57 -1.29
CA ILE A 121 10.53 -12.06 -0.22
C ILE A 121 11.31 -11.81 1.07
N LYS A 122 12.20 -12.74 1.46
CA LYS A 122 13.05 -12.60 2.65
C LYS A 122 14.03 -11.41 2.58
N LYS A 123 14.36 -10.94 1.37
CA LYS A 123 15.27 -9.82 1.13
C LYS A 123 14.57 -8.46 1.12
N LEU A 124 13.23 -8.43 1.13
CA LEU A 124 12.48 -7.19 1.23
C LEU A 124 12.70 -6.52 2.61
N PRO A 125 12.70 -5.18 2.68
CA PRO A 125 12.65 -4.47 3.95
C PRO A 125 11.43 -4.92 4.78
N PRO A 126 11.48 -4.87 6.14
CA PRO A 126 10.41 -5.37 6.99
C PRO A 126 9.02 -4.80 6.66
N ALA A 127 8.92 -3.48 6.43
CA ALA A 127 7.67 -2.83 6.04
C ALA A 127 7.10 -3.38 4.73
N ASN A 128 7.93 -3.49 3.70
CA ASN A 128 7.57 -4.01 2.39
C ASN A 128 7.14 -5.49 2.47
N ARG A 129 7.90 -6.31 3.19
CA ARG A 129 7.64 -7.74 3.37
C ARG A 129 6.31 -7.97 4.09
N ASP A 130 6.11 -7.32 5.23
CA ASP A 130 4.92 -7.53 6.07
C ASP A 130 3.67 -6.98 5.36
N THR A 131 3.78 -5.80 4.74
CA THR A 131 2.69 -5.23 3.93
C THR A 131 2.33 -6.14 2.75
N LEU A 132 3.31 -6.68 2.03
CA LEU A 132 3.07 -7.64 0.94
C LEU A 132 2.38 -8.90 1.45
N CYS A 133 2.83 -9.43 2.59
CA CYS A 133 2.27 -10.64 3.19
C CYS A 133 0.78 -10.46 3.51
N ILE A 134 0.41 -9.35 4.15
CA ILE A 134 -1.00 -9.07 4.49
C ILE A 134 -1.84 -8.89 3.22
N ILE A 135 -1.34 -8.14 2.23
CA ILE A 135 -2.11 -7.94 0.98
C ILE A 135 -2.34 -9.27 0.26
N ILE A 136 -1.33 -10.15 0.20
CA ILE A 136 -1.47 -11.45 -0.44
C ILE A 136 -2.43 -12.36 0.34
N ASP A 137 -2.32 -12.40 1.66
CA ASP A 137 -3.21 -13.18 2.53
C ASP A 137 -4.67 -12.72 2.36
N HIS A 138 -4.88 -11.41 2.35
CA HIS A 138 -6.19 -10.81 2.09
C HIS A 138 -6.73 -11.16 0.69
N ILE A 139 -5.93 -11.03 -0.37
CA ILE A 139 -6.35 -11.40 -1.73
C ILE A 139 -6.73 -12.88 -1.79
N GLN A 140 -5.96 -13.76 -1.13
CA GLN A 140 -6.28 -15.18 -1.05
C GLN A 140 -7.57 -15.45 -0.28
N TYR A 141 -7.87 -14.68 0.77
CA TYR A 141 -9.13 -14.76 1.50
C TYR A 141 -10.32 -14.34 0.62
N MET A 142 -10.21 -13.20 -0.08
CA MET A 142 -11.27 -12.66 -0.95
C MET A 142 -11.49 -13.46 -2.24
N SER A 143 -10.57 -14.36 -2.59
CA SER A 143 -10.67 -15.20 -3.80
C SER A 143 -11.35 -16.56 -3.55
N LYS A 144 -11.85 -16.80 -2.33
CA LYS A 144 -12.54 -18.02 -1.93
C LYS A 144 -14.05 -17.85 -2.05
#